data_AF-A0A9X9F5W9-F1
#
_entry.id   AF-A0A9X9F5W9-F1
#
_cell.length_a   1.000
_cell.length_b   1.000
_cell.length_c   1.000
_cell.angle_alpha   90.00
_cell.angle_beta   90.00
_cell.angle_gamma   90.00
#
_symmetry.space_group_name_H-M   'P 1'
#
loop_
_entity.id
_entity.type
_entity.pdbx_description
1 polymer ?
#
loop_
_entity_poly.entity_id
_entity_poly.type
_entity_poly.pdbx_seq_one_letter_code
_entity_poly.pdbx_strand_id
1 'polypeptide(L)'
;MEVDYLFQIGDNIVYPMQGAGIIKAIEEKEISGEKQQYYVIKMSASNMELMIPAGRILNSNIRPVTDITALAHIMDIFQHGES
;
A
#
# COMPACT_ATOMS: atom_id res chain seq x y z
N MET A 1 21.04 4.62 5.39
CA MET A 1 21.32 3.95 4.10
C MET A 1 20.85 2.53 4.34
N GLU A 2 19.70 2.08 3.86
CA GLU A 2 18.88 2.39 2.72
C GLU A 2 17.44 2.11 3.21
N VAL A 3 16.51 3.06 3.11
CA VAL A 3 15.10 2.69 3.30
C VAL A 3 14.71 2.19 1.94
N ASP A 4 14.91 0.89 1.69
CA ASP A 4 14.27 0.22 0.57
C ASP A 4 12.82 0.71 0.55
N TYR A 5 12.43 1.35 -0.55
CA TYR A 5 11.08 1.88 -0.72
C TYR A 5 10.14 0.68 -0.59
N LEU A 6 9.55 0.51 0.61
CA LEU A 6 8.72 -0.64 0.98
C LEU A 6 7.61 -0.89 -0.05
N PHE A 7 7.24 0.17 -0.77
CA PHE A 7 6.39 0.08 -1.93
C PHE A 7 6.92 0.96 -3.06
N GLN A 8 6.68 0.52 -4.29
CA GLN A 8 7.09 1.18 -5.52
C GLN A 8 5.89 1.67 -6.32
N ILE A 9 6.15 2.55 -7.28
CA ILE A 9 5.11 2.99 -8.23
C ILE A 9 4.63 1.77 -9.01
N GLY A 10 3.30 1.56 -9.03
CA GLY A 10 2.67 0.39 -9.64
C GLY A 10 2.29 -0.72 -8.66
N ASP A 11 2.78 -0.67 -7.41
CA ASP A 11 2.42 -1.67 -6.42
C ASP A 11 0.95 -1.57 -6.02
N ASN A 12 0.31 -2.74 -5.95
CA ASN A 12 -1.04 -2.88 -5.41
C ASN A 12 -0.96 -3.00 -3.90
N ILE A 13 -1.75 -2.18 -3.22
CA ILE A 13 -1.82 -2.14 -1.76
C ILE A 13 -3.26 -2.25 -1.28
N VAL A 14 -3.44 -2.58 -0.01
CA VAL A 14 -4.72 -2.50 0.69
C VAL A 14 -4.58 -1.54 1.86
N TYR A 15 -5.46 -0.54 1.91
CA TYR A 15 -5.58 0.40 3.02
C TYR A 15 -6.81 0.06 3.87
N PRO A 16 -6.70 0.03 5.22
CA PRO A 16 -7.82 -0.25 6.09
C PRO A 16 -9.03 0.64 5.78
N MET A 17 -10.23 0.04 5.79
CA MET A 17 -11.52 0.68 5.52
C MET A 17 -11.73 1.25 4.10
N GLN A 18 -10.67 1.57 3.36
CA GLN A 18 -10.76 2.15 2.00
C GLN A 18 -10.58 1.10 0.89
N GLY A 19 -10.01 -0.06 1.23
CA GLY A 19 -9.87 -1.19 0.31
C GLY A 19 -8.58 -1.14 -0.50
N ALA A 20 -8.63 -1.69 -1.71
CA ALA A 20 -7.47 -1.80 -2.59
C ALA A 20 -7.17 -0.48 -3.31
N GLY A 21 -5.88 -0.23 -3.55
CA GLY A 21 -5.39 0.89 -4.33
C GLY A 21 -4.04 0.59 -4.97
N ILE A 22 -3.60 1.50 -5.83
CA ILE A 22 -2.31 1.42 -6.51
C ILE A 22 -1.48 2.66 -6.22
N ILE A 23 -0.17 2.47 -6.02
CA ILE A 23 0.74 3.60 -5.88
C ILE A 23 0.94 4.22 -7.25
N LYS A 24 0.42 5.44 -7.42
CA LYS A 24 0.56 6.20 -8.65
C LYS A 24 1.93 6.87 -8.69
N ALA A 25 2.33 7.53 -7.60
CA ALA A 25 3.54 8.35 -7.59
C ALA A 25 4.14 8.45 -6.20
N ILE A 26 5.42 8.85 -6.17
CA ILE A 26 6.13 9.28 -4.97
C ILE A 26 6.60 10.70 -5.27
N GLU A 27 6.03 11.68 -4.57
CA GLU A 27 6.27 13.10 -4.84
C GLU A 27 6.89 13.79 -3.62
N GLU A 28 7.85 14.69 -3.83
CA GLU A 28 8.29 15.62 -2.81
C GLU A 28 7.35 16.83 -2.78
N LYS A 29 6.78 17.14 -1.61
CA LYS A 29 5.97 18.35 -1.40
C LYS A 29 6.47 19.12 -0.19
N GLU A 30 6.36 20.44 -0.28
CA GLU A 30 6.54 21.35 0.84
C GLU A 30 5.17 21.66 1.44
N ILE A 31 4.94 21.24 2.69
CA ILE A 31 3.71 21.52 3.43
C ILE A 31 4.10 22.19 4.74
N SER A 32 3.55 23.37 5.03
CA SER A 32 3.88 24.16 6.22
C SER A 32 5.37 24.51 6.37
N GLY A 33 6.10 24.64 5.25
CA GLY A 33 7.53 24.93 5.22
C GLY A 33 8.44 23.72 5.41
N GLU A 34 7.88 22.52 5.57
CA GLU A 34 8.64 21.27 5.66
C GLU A 34 8.56 20.51 4.33
N LYS A 35 9.71 20.21 3.73
CA LYS A 35 9.80 19.36 2.54
C LYS A 35 9.81 17.90 2.95
N GLN A 36 8.85 17.14 2.43
CA GLN A 36 8.74 15.71 2.70
C GLN A 36 8.22 14.95 1.48
N GLN A 37 8.64 13.68 1.35
CA GLN A 37 8.13 12.77 0.33
C GLN A 37 6.77 12.19 0.74
N TYR A 38 5.86 12.07 -0.21
CA TYR A 38 4.51 11.52 -0.07
C TYR A 38 4.27 10.42 -1.11
N TYR A 39 3.64 9.34 -0.65
CA TYR A 39 3.07 8.33 -1.53
C TYR A 39 1.68 8.79 -1.98
N VAL A 40 1.48 8.82 -3.29
CA VAL A 40 0.21 9.13 -3.94
C VAL A 40 -0.44 7.82 -4.34
N ILE A 41 -1.56 7.48 -3.70
CA ILE A 41 -2.27 6.21 -3.87
C ILE A 41 -3.62 6.49 -4.51
N LYS A 42 -3.89 5.86 -5.64
CA LYS A 42 -5.21 5.88 -6.28
C LYS A 42 -6.02 4.69 -5.81
N MET A 43 -7.17 4.94 -5.18
CA MET A 43 -8.06 3.87 -4.74
C MET A 43 -8.76 3.19 -5.92
N SER A 44 -8.96 1.89 -5.84
CA SER A 44 -9.62 1.12 -6.90
C SER A 44 -11.15 1.24 -6.82
N ALA A 45 -11.70 1.33 -5.61
CA ALA A 45 -13.15 1.35 -5.38
C ALA A 45 -13.80 2.73 -5.61
N SER A 46 -13.00 3.81 -5.64
CA SER A 46 -13.47 5.17 -5.78
C SER A 46 -12.47 6.00 -6.60
N ASN A 47 -12.90 7.14 -7.15
CA ASN A 47 -11.98 8.07 -7.81
C ASN A 47 -11.23 8.96 -6.79
N MET A 48 -10.95 8.42 -5.59
CA MET A 48 -10.26 9.09 -4.50
C MET A 48 -8.76 8.85 -4.57
N GLU A 49 -8.00 9.87 -4.20
CA GLU A 49 -6.54 9.81 -4.10
C GLU A 49 -6.11 10.08 -2.66
N LEU A 50 -5.24 9.23 -2.12
CA LEU A 50 -4.65 9.41 -0.79
C LEU A 50 -3.19 9.86 -0.93
N MET A 51 -2.80 10.78 -0.05
CA MET A 51 -1.42 11.21 0.10
C MET A 51 -0.92 10.83 1.49
N ILE A 52 0.07 9.93 1.56
CA ILE A 52 0.62 9.46 2.84
C ILE A 52 2.09 9.87 2.95
N PRO A 53 2.48 10.60 3.99
CA PRO A 53 3.88 10.97 4.20
C PRO A 53 4.76 9.73 4.35
N ALA A 54 5.89 9.69 3.62
CA ALA A 54 6.76 8.53 3.57
C ALA A 54 7.24 8.08 4.97
N GLY A 55 7.56 9.03 5.85
CA GLY A 55 7.94 8.74 7.25
C GLY A 55 6.84 8.09 8.10
N ARG A 56 5.57 8.11 7.67
CA ARG A 56 4.46 7.45 8.39
C ARG A 56 3.97 6.18 7.73
N ILE A 57 4.51 5.78 6.57
CA ILE A 57 3.93 4.68 5.79
C ILE A 57 4.02 3.33 6.53
N LEU A 58 5.08 3.12 7.30
CA LEU A 58 5.26 1.95 8.15
C LEU A 58 4.21 1.87 9.28
N ASN A 59 3.70 3.02 9.72
CA ASN A 59 2.70 3.12 10.79
C ASN A 59 1.26 3.18 10.25
N SER A 60 1.05 3.31 8.93
CA SER A 60 -0.28 3.54 8.35
C SER A 60 -1.08 2.26 8.07
N ASN A 61 -0.68 1.10 8.60
CA ASN A 61 -1.38 -0.19 8.43
C ASN A 61 -1.66 -0.57 6.96
N ILE A 62 -0.88 -0.04 6.02
CA ILE A 62 -0.93 -0.43 4.61
C ILE A 62 -0.34 -1.83 4.48
N ARG A 63 -0.98 -2.68 3.67
CA ARG A 63 -0.46 -4.01 3.37
C ARG A 63 -0.22 -4.18 1.87
N PRO A 64 0.87 -4.84 1.45
CA PRO A 64 1.04 -5.26 0.07
C PRO A 64 0.00 -6.33 -0.29
N VAL A 65 -0.37 -6.39 -1.56
CA VAL A 65 -1.15 -7.51 -2.10
C VAL A 65 -0.24 -8.73 -2.25
N THR A 66 -0.74 -9.90 -1.87
CA THR A 66 0.02 -11.16 -1.93
C THR A 66 -0.01 -11.77 -3.33
N ASP A 67 1.01 -12.58 -3.66
CA ASP A 67 1.10 -13.28 -4.93
C ASP A 67 0.08 -14.43 -5.06
N ILE A 68 -0.16 -14.84 -6.31
CA ILE A 68 -1.16 -15.85 -6.64
C ILE A 68 -0.88 -17.21 -5.99
N THR A 69 0.39 -17.54 -5.78
CA THR A 69 0.82 -18.79 -5.12
C THR A 69 0.43 -18.80 -3.65
N ALA A 70 0.66 -17.69 -2.96
CA ALA A 70 0.26 -17.54 -1.56
C ALA A 70 -1.27 -17.55 -1.43
N LEU A 71 -1.98 -16.90 -2.36
CA LEU A 71 -3.43 -16.97 -2.41
C LEU A 71 -3.94 -18.40 -2.61
N ALA A 72 -3.34 -19.17 -3.52
CA ALA A 72 -3.71 -20.56 -3.74
C ALA A 72 -3.53 -21.41 -2.48
N HIS A 73 -2.42 -21.23 -1.76
CA HIS A 73 -2.17 -21.92 -0.49
C HIS A 73 -3.20 -21.53 0.59
N ILE A 74 -3.51 -20.23 0.72
CA ILE A 74 -4.54 -19.76 1.66
C ILE A 74 -5.92 -20.33 1.30
N MET A 75 -6.25 -20.39 0.01
CA MET A 75 -7.52 -20.97 -0.46
C MET A 75 -7.60 -22.47 -0.21
N ASP A 76 -6.48 -23.18 -0.29
CA ASP A 76 -6.40 -24.61 0.06
C ASP A 76 -6.66 -24.83 1.55
N ILE A 77 -5.95 -24.08 2.40
CA ILE A 77 -6.16 -24.09 3.87
C ILE A 77 -7.62 -23.75 4.20
N PHE A 78 -8.20 -22.74 3.57
CA PHE A 78 -9.56 -22.30 3.84
C PHE A 78 -10.61 -23.35 3.44
N GLN A 79 -10.39 -24.08 2.35
CA GLN A 79 -11.33 -25.10 1.85
C GLN A 79 -11.22 -26.42 2.61
N HIS A 80 -10.01 -26.81 2.99
CA HIS A 80 -9.76 -28.12 3.60
C HIS A 80 -9.67 -28.06 5.12
N GLY A 81 -9.56 -26.85 5.70
CA GLY A 81 -9.38 -26.63 7.13
C GLY A 81 -8.00 -27.14 7.58
N GLU A 82 -7.34 -26.39 8.46
CA GLU A 82 -6.33 -27.03 9.31
C GLU A 82 -7.10 -28.02 10.20
N SER A 83 -6.90 -29.32 9.96
CA SER A 83 -7.50 -30.37 10.79
C SER A 83 -6.87 -30.41 12.18
#